data_AF-A0A4Q4V113-F1
#
_entry.id   AF-A0A4Q4V113-F1
#
_cell.length_a   1.000
_cell.length_b   1.000
_cell.length_c   1.000
_cell.angle_alpha   90.00
_cell.angle_beta   90.00
_cell.angle_gamma   90.00
#
_symmetry.space_group_name_H-M   'P 1'
#
loop_
_entity.id
_entity.type
_entity.pdbx_description
1 polymer ?
#
loop_
_entity_poly.entity_id
_entity_poly.type
_entity_poly.pdbx_seq_one_letter_code
_entity_poly.pdbx_strand_id
1 'polypeptide(L)'
;MGRYLDITESELSCRRMEARRPLYQRAASSKVHAEAMEVAQQRAAIVRPLQSLLSPTVPASAEAVAGLGRLAFLPNEVVMIVLQHCTVRTLFRLQRVNRATGMMVRLLPDFSHVKNTAKDMLERALVKRLITILTFNELRHLLMSNTCENCGKGGSSFLITKVKVLCYECRAPPRTWIRGAKGKTKVPPKLNAIKR
;
A
#
# COMPACT_ATOMS: atom_id res chain seq x y z
N MET A 1 45.14 51.18 18.36
CA MET A 1 45.01 51.68 16.97
C MET A 1 44.14 50.71 16.18
N GLY A 2 42.83 50.96 16.10
CA GLY A 2 41.92 50.19 15.25
C GLY A 2 41.33 51.14 14.20
N ARG A 3 41.72 50.97 12.93
CA ARG A 3 41.15 51.74 11.82
C ARG A 3 39.79 51.14 11.48
N TYR A 4 38.73 51.91 11.70
CA TYR A 4 37.40 51.62 11.17
C TYR A 4 37.43 51.96 9.67
N LEU A 5 37.20 50.97 8.82
CA LEU A 5 37.05 51.17 7.37
C LEU A 5 35.58 51.53 7.11
N ASP A 6 35.31 52.80 6.78
CA ASP A 6 34.03 53.24 6.24
C ASP A 6 33.87 52.68 4.82
N ILE A 7 33.11 51.61 4.70
CA ILE A 7 32.64 51.09 3.40
C ILE A 7 31.53 52.03 2.94
N THR A 8 31.78 52.77 1.86
CA THR A 8 30.82 53.72 1.30
C THR A 8 29.61 52.99 0.70
N GLU A 9 28.41 53.56 0.83
CA GLU A 9 27.15 52.96 0.35
C GLU A 9 27.18 52.58 -1.15
N SER A 10 28.03 53.24 -1.94
CA SER A 10 28.28 52.95 -3.36
C SER A 10 28.84 51.54 -3.57
N GLU A 11 29.78 51.09 -2.73
CA GLU A 11 30.37 49.75 -2.82
C GLU A 11 29.37 48.65 -2.44
N LEU A 12 28.48 48.93 -1.48
CA LEU A 12 27.38 48.05 -1.11
C LEU A 12 26.35 47.91 -2.24
N SER A 13 26.06 49.01 -2.96
CA SER A 13 25.16 49.00 -4.12
C SER A 13 25.76 48.18 -5.29
N CYS A 14 27.05 48.36 -5.56
CA CYS A 14 27.76 47.63 -6.60
C CYS A 14 27.79 46.11 -6.33
N ARG A 15 28.09 45.71 -5.09
CA ARG A 15 28.06 44.30 -4.65
C ARG A 15 26.66 43.68 -4.74
N ARG A 16 25.60 44.44 -4.44
CA ARG A 16 24.21 43.96 -4.62
C ARG A 16 23.86 43.74 -6.08
N MET A 17 24.36 44.58 -6.99
CA MET A 17 24.10 44.45 -8.42
C MET A 17 24.84 43.23 -9.01
N GLU A 18 26.09 43.01 -8.61
CA GLU A 18 26.88 41.83 -9.00
C GLU A 18 26.27 40.52 -8.49
N ALA A 19 25.75 40.51 -7.25
CA ALA A 19 25.07 39.35 -6.69
C ALA A 19 23.77 38.97 -7.44
N ARG A 20 23.11 39.93 -8.09
CA ARG A 20 21.87 39.70 -8.86
C ARG A 20 22.12 39.28 -10.30
N ARG A 21 23.29 39.58 -10.87
CA ARG A 21 23.68 39.23 -12.24
C ARG A 21 23.53 37.74 -12.62
N PRO A 22 23.93 36.76 -11.77
CA PRO A 22 23.76 35.34 -12.11
C PRO A 22 22.29 34.88 -12.09
N LEU A 23 21.42 35.54 -11.31
CA LEU A 23 19.99 35.23 -11.27
C LEU A 23 19.30 35.64 -12.58
N TYR A 24 19.65 36.81 -13.12
CA TYR A 24 19.15 37.25 -14.43
C TYR A 24 19.65 36.37 -15.57
N GLN A 25 20.92 35.93 -15.52
CA GLN A 25 21.45 34.97 -16.52
C GLN A 25 20.73 33.62 -16.47
N ARG A 26 20.43 33.08 -15.27
CA ARG A 26 19.62 31.86 -15.14
C ARG A 26 18.19 32.03 -15.66
N ALA A 27 17.55 33.16 -15.37
CA ALA A 27 16.21 33.44 -15.84
C ALA A 27 16.15 33.56 -17.38
N ALA A 28 17.15 34.18 -18.00
CA ALA A 28 17.27 34.26 -19.46
C ALA A 28 17.49 32.88 -20.09
N SER A 29 18.37 32.06 -19.52
CA SER A 29 18.62 30.69 -20.00
C SER A 29 17.38 29.79 -19.87
N SER A 30 16.60 29.94 -18.79
CA SER A 30 15.36 29.19 -18.59
C SER A 30 14.27 29.56 -19.59
N LYS A 31 14.18 30.84 -20.00
CA LYS A 31 13.22 31.28 -21.03
C LYS A 31 13.57 30.69 -22.40
N VAL A 32 14.84 30.73 -22.77
CA VAL A 32 15.32 30.14 -24.04
C VAL A 32 15.06 28.63 -24.09
N HIS A 33 15.23 27.91 -22.98
CA HIS A 33 14.92 26.48 -22.92
C HIS A 33 13.41 26.19 -22.99
N ALA A 34 12.56 27.03 -22.40
CA ALA A 34 11.11 26.87 -22.49
C ALA A 34 10.60 27.10 -23.92
N GLU A 35 11.10 28.15 -24.58
CA GLU A 35 10.78 28.45 -25.98
C GLU A 35 11.27 27.34 -26.93
N ALA A 36 12.48 26.80 -26.70
CA ALA A 36 13.01 25.68 -27.48
C ALA A 36 12.17 24.39 -27.33
N MET A 37 11.66 24.12 -26.11
CA MET A 37 10.77 22.98 -25.84
C MET A 37 9.41 23.15 -26.54
N GLU A 38 8.86 24.35 -26.55
CA GLU A 38 7.58 24.64 -27.21
C GLU A 38 7.70 24.48 -28.74
N VAL A 39 8.78 24.98 -29.34
CA VAL A 39 9.05 24.81 -30.78
C VAL A 39 9.24 23.33 -31.14
N ALA A 40 9.91 22.54 -30.28
CA ALA A 40 10.06 21.10 -30.48
C ALA A 40 8.70 20.37 -30.41
N GLN A 41 7.82 20.77 -29.49
CA GLN A 41 6.48 20.19 -29.35
C GLN A 41 5.57 20.55 -30.52
N GLN A 42 5.63 21.79 -31.03
CA GLN A 42 4.91 22.20 -32.24
C GLN A 42 5.40 21.44 -33.48
N ARG A 43 6.72 21.24 -33.63
CA ARG A 43 7.28 20.42 -34.73
C ARG A 43 6.85 18.96 -34.63
N ALA A 44 6.80 18.38 -33.43
CA ALA A 44 6.31 17.01 -33.22
C ALA A 44 4.82 16.86 -33.56
N ALA A 45 4.02 17.91 -33.36
CA ALA A 45 2.60 17.94 -33.73
C ALA A 45 2.39 18.01 -35.25
N ILE A 46 3.23 18.76 -35.98
CA ILE A 46 3.15 18.91 -37.44
C ILE A 46 3.56 17.61 -38.17
N VAL A 47 4.51 16.83 -37.61
CA VAL A 47 5.01 15.59 -38.21
C VAL A 47 4.08 14.39 -38.03
N ARG A 48 3.01 14.49 -37.21
CA ARG A 48 1.98 13.43 -37.13
C ARG A 48 0.94 13.65 -38.24
N PRO A 49 0.88 12.81 -39.28
CA PRO A 49 -0.22 12.90 -40.23
C PRO A 49 -1.52 12.56 -39.48
N LEU A 50 -2.51 13.45 -39.59
CA LEU A 50 -3.90 13.21 -39.20
C LEU A 50 -4.47 12.05 -40.04
N GLN A 51 -4.22 10.81 -39.62
CA GLN A 51 -4.99 9.64 -40.05
C GLN A 51 -6.07 9.37 -39.02
N SER A 52 -7.09 10.22 -39.05
CA SER A 52 -8.39 9.91 -38.47
C SER A 52 -9.41 10.31 -39.53
N LEU A 53 -10.01 9.32 -40.16
CA LEU A 53 -11.39 9.29 -40.68
C LEU A 53 -11.47 8.16 -41.71
N LEU A 54 -11.86 6.96 -41.25
CA LEU A 54 -12.71 5.98 -41.96
C LEU A 54 -12.70 4.67 -41.17
N SER A 55 -13.63 4.55 -40.23
CA SER A 55 -14.03 3.27 -39.66
C SER A 55 -15.12 2.66 -40.53
N PRO A 56 -15.09 1.34 -40.77
CA PRO A 56 -16.28 0.53 -40.68
C PRO A 56 -16.27 -0.26 -39.37
N THR A 57 -17.41 -0.20 -38.72
CA THR A 57 -17.80 -0.82 -37.45
C THR A 57 -17.46 -2.32 -37.38
N VAL A 58 -16.56 -2.68 -36.47
CA VAL A 58 -16.48 -4.04 -35.88
C VAL A 58 -16.39 -3.87 -34.37
N PRO A 59 -17.42 -4.22 -33.58
CA PRO A 59 -17.34 -4.18 -32.13
C PRO A 59 -16.87 -5.55 -31.65
N ALA A 60 -15.56 -5.74 -31.60
CA ALA A 60 -14.96 -6.70 -30.69
C ALA A 60 -13.55 -6.21 -30.41
N SER A 61 -13.34 -5.71 -29.19
CA SER A 61 -11.99 -5.54 -28.64
C SER A 61 -11.35 -6.93 -28.61
N ALA A 62 -10.69 -7.30 -29.70
CA ALA A 62 -9.78 -8.42 -29.78
C ALA A 62 -8.44 -8.00 -29.15
N GLU A 63 -8.46 -7.49 -27.92
CA GLU A 63 -7.30 -7.66 -27.07
C GLU A 63 -7.10 -9.17 -26.97
N ALA A 64 -5.91 -9.66 -27.32
CA ALA A 64 -5.55 -11.05 -27.09
C ALA A 64 -5.63 -11.32 -25.57
N VAL A 65 -6.81 -11.72 -25.10
CA VAL A 65 -7.01 -12.12 -23.72
C VAL A 65 -6.29 -13.45 -23.61
N ALA A 66 -5.08 -13.42 -23.07
CA ALA A 66 -4.45 -14.63 -22.57
C ALA A 66 -5.47 -15.31 -21.64
N GLY A 67 -6.05 -16.43 -22.09
CA GLY A 67 -7.01 -17.18 -21.29
C GLY A 67 -6.38 -17.62 -19.98
N LEU A 68 -7.14 -18.24 -19.08
CA LEU A 68 -6.64 -18.71 -17.78
C LEU A 68 -5.56 -19.84 -17.89
N GLY A 69 -5.07 -20.14 -19.09
CA GLY A 69 -4.10 -21.19 -19.36
C GLY A 69 -4.67 -22.55 -18.99
N ARG A 70 -3.89 -23.35 -18.24
CA ARG A 70 -4.35 -24.65 -17.74
C ARG A 70 -5.52 -24.56 -16.75
N LEU A 71 -5.76 -23.40 -16.14
CA LEU A 71 -6.92 -23.21 -15.27
C LEU A 71 -8.23 -23.04 -16.06
N ALA A 72 -8.16 -22.80 -17.38
CA ALA A 72 -9.35 -22.68 -18.23
C ALA A 72 -10.09 -24.03 -18.43
N PHE A 73 -9.43 -25.16 -18.15
CA PHE A 73 -10.06 -26.48 -18.19
C PHE A 73 -10.94 -26.76 -16.95
N LEU A 74 -10.82 -25.95 -15.90
CA LEU A 74 -11.59 -26.10 -14.67
C LEU A 74 -12.86 -25.23 -14.73
N PRO A 75 -13.99 -25.71 -14.17
CA PRO A 75 -15.14 -24.86 -13.93
C PRO A 75 -14.77 -23.65 -13.08
N ASN A 76 -15.45 -22.51 -13.30
CA ASN A 76 -15.13 -21.26 -12.63
C ASN A 76 -15.19 -21.39 -11.10
N GLU A 77 -16.11 -22.19 -10.59
CA GLU A 77 -16.29 -22.49 -9.17
C GLU A 77 -15.03 -23.12 -8.59
N VAL A 78 -14.45 -24.08 -9.31
CA VAL A 78 -13.22 -24.77 -8.89
C VAL A 78 -12.04 -23.80 -8.93
N VAL A 79 -11.94 -22.95 -9.95
CA VAL A 79 -10.92 -21.91 -10.02
C VAL A 79 -11.04 -20.96 -8.82
N MET A 80 -12.25 -20.55 -8.47
CA MET A 80 -12.48 -19.67 -7.31
C MET A 80 -12.08 -20.33 -5.99
N ILE A 81 -12.38 -21.61 -5.78
CA ILE A 81 -11.92 -22.38 -4.61
C ILE A 81 -10.39 -22.41 -4.55
N VAL A 82 -9.74 -22.73 -5.67
CA VAL A 82 -8.26 -22.75 -5.74
C VAL A 82 -7.68 -21.39 -5.38
N LEU A 83 -8.27 -20.30 -5.89
CA LEU A 83 -7.82 -18.94 -5.59
C LEU A 83 -8.04 -18.57 -4.10
N GLN A 84 -9.11 -19.05 -3.45
CA GLN A 84 -9.34 -18.82 -2.01
C GLN A 84 -8.28 -19.48 -1.13
N HIS A 85 -7.76 -20.64 -1.55
CA HIS A 85 -6.71 -21.38 -0.85
C HIS A 85 -5.29 -21.00 -1.28
N CYS A 86 -5.13 -20.11 -2.25
CA CYS A 86 -3.82 -19.59 -2.62
C CYS A 86 -3.29 -18.63 -1.55
N THR A 87 -1.96 -18.62 -1.38
CA THR A 87 -1.31 -17.62 -0.54
C THR A 87 -1.50 -16.22 -1.11
N VAL A 88 -1.56 -15.23 -0.23
CA VAL A 88 -1.76 -13.82 -0.60
C VAL A 88 -0.68 -13.36 -1.58
N ARG A 89 0.57 -13.78 -1.39
CA ARG A 89 1.67 -13.52 -2.33
C ARG A 89 1.40 -14.10 -3.71
N THR A 90 0.91 -15.34 -3.78
CA THR A 90 0.61 -16.01 -5.05
C THR A 90 -0.52 -15.29 -5.78
N LEU A 91 -1.56 -14.86 -5.08
CA LEU A 91 -2.65 -14.07 -5.67
C LEU A 91 -2.18 -12.74 -6.26
N PHE A 92 -1.33 -12.00 -5.56
CA PHE A 92 -0.74 -10.76 -6.09
C PHE A 92 0.14 -11.01 -7.32
N ARG A 93 0.85 -12.14 -7.37
CA ARG A 93 1.62 -12.54 -8.54
C ARG A 93 0.71 -12.89 -9.71
N LEU A 94 -0.30 -13.73 -9.48
CA LEU A 94 -1.27 -14.15 -10.48
C LEU A 94 -2.01 -12.95 -11.09
N GLN A 95 -2.33 -11.93 -10.28
CA GLN A 95 -2.95 -10.70 -10.75
C GLN A 95 -2.07 -9.91 -11.74
N ARG A 96 -0.75 -10.05 -11.66
CA ARG A 96 0.20 -9.37 -12.57
C ARG A 96 0.54 -10.19 -13.81
N VAL A 97 0.43 -11.51 -13.73
CA VAL A 97 0.83 -12.42 -14.81
C VAL A 97 -0.24 -12.51 -15.89
N ASN A 98 -1.52 -12.47 -15.52
CA ASN A 98 -2.62 -12.62 -16.47
C ASN A 98 -3.79 -11.71 -16.09
N ARG A 99 -4.30 -10.93 -17.06
CA ARG A 99 -5.45 -10.05 -16.87
C ARG A 99 -6.73 -10.82 -16.52
N ALA A 100 -6.99 -11.96 -17.17
CA ALA A 100 -8.15 -12.81 -16.86
C ALA A 100 -8.08 -13.36 -15.43
N THR A 101 -6.91 -13.86 -15.02
CA THR A 101 -6.72 -14.29 -13.62
C THR A 101 -6.83 -13.11 -12.66
N GLY A 102 -6.30 -11.94 -13.02
CA GLY A 102 -6.45 -10.71 -12.25
C GLY A 102 -7.90 -10.27 -12.07
N MET A 103 -8.78 -10.53 -13.05
CA MET A 103 -10.22 -10.33 -12.91
C MET A 103 -10.83 -11.36 -11.95
N MET A 104 -10.53 -12.65 -12.10
CA MET A 104 -11.03 -13.71 -11.20
C MET A 104 -10.64 -13.45 -9.73
N VAL A 105 -9.40 -13.00 -9.49
CA VAL A 105 -8.94 -12.64 -8.15
C VAL A 105 -9.74 -11.47 -7.56
N ARG A 106 -10.18 -10.50 -8.38
CA ARG A 106 -11.02 -9.38 -7.91
C ARG A 106 -12.46 -9.80 -7.60
N LEU A 107 -12.92 -10.91 -8.17
CA LEU A 107 -14.23 -11.50 -7.90
C LEU A 107 -14.24 -12.33 -6.60
N LEU A 108 -13.09 -12.53 -5.95
CA LEU A 108 -13.04 -13.22 -4.66
C LEU A 108 -13.88 -12.46 -3.62
N PRO A 109 -14.59 -13.18 -2.74
CA PRO A 109 -15.46 -12.58 -1.75
C PRO A 109 -14.65 -11.66 -0.83
N ASP A 110 -15.12 -10.42 -0.71
CA ASP A 110 -14.53 -9.36 0.10
C ASP A 110 -13.06 -9.03 -0.22
N PHE A 111 -12.59 -9.36 -1.42
CA PHE A 111 -11.21 -9.12 -1.82
C PHE A 111 -10.83 -7.64 -1.74
N SER A 112 -11.73 -6.74 -2.13
CA SER A 112 -11.52 -5.29 -2.03
C SER A 112 -11.35 -4.86 -0.57
N HIS A 113 -12.20 -5.37 0.33
CA HIS A 113 -12.14 -5.08 1.76
C HIS A 113 -10.84 -5.62 2.37
N VAL A 114 -10.53 -6.90 2.16
CA VAL A 114 -9.28 -7.52 2.64
C VAL A 114 -8.06 -6.79 2.10
N LYS A 115 -8.03 -6.44 0.81
CA LYS A 115 -6.93 -5.71 0.21
C LYS A 115 -6.74 -4.33 0.83
N ASN A 116 -7.82 -3.59 1.06
CA ASN A 116 -7.75 -2.24 1.62
C ASN A 116 -7.38 -2.25 3.10
N THR A 117 -8.04 -3.09 3.91
CA THR A 117 -7.77 -3.24 5.34
C THR A 117 -6.38 -3.80 5.59
N ALA A 118 -5.96 -4.78 4.79
CA ALA A 118 -4.62 -5.35 4.91
C ALA A 118 -3.55 -4.47 4.25
N LYS A 119 -3.87 -3.46 3.43
CA LYS A 119 -2.85 -2.67 2.70
C LYS A 119 -1.76 -2.14 3.63
N ASP A 120 -2.17 -1.45 4.68
CA ASP A 120 -1.26 -0.86 5.68
C ASP A 120 -0.53 -1.92 6.52
N MET A 121 -1.11 -3.12 6.60
CA MET A 121 -0.47 -4.27 7.23
C MET A 121 0.57 -4.89 6.29
N LEU A 122 0.23 -5.12 5.02
CA LEU A 122 1.03 -5.74 3.97
C LEU A 122 2.32 -4.96 3.67
N GLU A 123 2.30 -3.64 3.86
CA GLU A 123 3.48 -2.78 3.71
C GLU A 123 4.52 -3.01 4.82
N ARG A 124 4.11 -3.52 5.99
CA ARG A 124 5.02 -3.78 7.12
C ARG A 124 5.92 -4.99 6.86
N ALA A 125 7.20 -4.86 7.23
CA ALA A 125 8.22 -5.89 6.99
C ALA A 125 7.87 -7.28 7.57
N LEU A 126 7.22 -7.34 8.73
CA LEU A 126 6.76 -8.60 9.34
C LEU A 126 5.69 -9.29 8.48
N VAL A 127 4.84 -8.53 7.82
CA VAL A 127 3.74 -9.07 7.01
C VAL A 127 4.24 -9.58 5.66
N LYS A 128 5.37 -9.07 5.14
CA LYS A 128 6.00 -9.62 3.92
C LYS A 128 6.39 -11.11 4.05
N ARG A 129 6.72 -11.59 5.25
CA ARG A 129 6.88 -13.03 5.51
C ARG A 129 5.53 -13.72 5.67
N LEU A 130 4.58 -13.11 6.39
CA LEU A 130 3.27 -13.71 6.60
C LEU A 130 2.48 -13.93 5.29
N ILE A 131 2.58 -13.04 4.30
CA ILE A 131 1.90 -13.21 3.00
C ILE A 131 2.40 -14.40 2.18
N THR A 132 3.56 -14.94 2.54
CA THR A 132 4.09 -16.16 1.89
C THR A 132 3.47 -17.43 2.45
N ILE A 133 2.93 -17.36 3.66
CA ILE A 133 2.43 -18.50 4.43
C ILE A 133 0.91 -18.47 4.45
N LEU A 134 0.32 -17.30 4.72
CA LEU A 134 -1.13 -17.15 4.86
C LEU A 134 -1.85 -17.23 3.52
N THR A 135 -2.88 -18.08 3.51
CA THR A 135 -3.88 -18.14 2.46
C THR A 135 -4.82 -16.94 2.51
N PHE A 136 -5.48 -16.64 1.38
CA PHE A 136 -6.49 -15.59 1.35
C PHE A 136 -7.64 -15.87 2.31
N ASN A 137 -8.10 -17.12 2.37
CA ASN A 137 -9.18 -17.49 3.26
C ASN A 137 -8.82 -17.31 4.75
N GLU A 138 -7.60 -17.70 5.15
CA GLU A 138 -7.11 -17.46 6.51
C GLU A 138 -7.02 -15.96 6.82
N LEU A 139 -6.43 -15.17 5.92
CA LEU A 139 -6.33 -13.72 6.11
C LEU A 139 -7.71 -13.08 6.22
N ARG A 140 -8.65 -13.49 5.36
CA ARG A 140 -10.05 -13.04 5.39
C ARG A 140 -10.69 -13.38 6.73
N HIS A 141 -10.54 -14.62 7.20
CA HIS A 141 -11.07 -15.05 8.49
C HIS A 141 -10.49 -14.25 9.66
N LEU A 142 -9.16 -14.05 9.66
CA LEU A 142 -8.46 -13.28 10.69
C LEU A 142 -8.91 -11.82 10.74
N LEU A 143 -9.17 -11.19 9.60
CA LEU A 143 -9.60 -9.79 9.53
C LEU A 143 -11.09 -9.60 9.86
N MET A 144 -11.92 -10.58 9.53
CA MET A 144 -13.38 -10.48 9.72
C MET A 144 -13.87 -11.09 11.03
N SER A 145 -13.11 -12.00 11.63
CA SER A 145 -13.50 -12.57 12.91
C SER A 145 -13.46 -11.50 14.00
N ASN A 146 -14.58 -11.36 14.68
CA ASN A 146 -14.74 -10.53 15.87
C ASN A 146 -14.66 -11.34 17.17
N THR A 147 -14.47 -12.67 17.05
CA THR A 147 -14.45 -13.61 18.16
C THR A 147 -13.02 -13.93 18.58
N CYS A 148 -12.77 -13.95 19.89
CA CYS A 148 -11.47 -14.32 20.43
C CYS A 148 -11.25 -15.83 20.25
N GLU A 149 -10.15 -16.24 19.64
CA GLU A 149 -9.79 -17.67 19.53
C GLU A 149 -9.57 -18.33 20.91
N ASN A 150 -9.18 -17.54 21.92
CA ASN A 150 -8.92 -18.06 23.27
C ASN A 150 -10.17 -18.11 24.17
N CYS A 151 -11.04 -17.10 24.11
CA CYS A 151 -12.14 -16.96 25.08
C CYS A 151 -13.53 -16.86 24.46
N GLY A 152 -13.64 -16.88 23.13
CA GLY A 152 -14.90 -16.78 22.39
C GLY A 152 -15.63 -15.45 22.51
N LYS A 153 -15.15 -14.51 23.35
CA LYS A 153 -15.79 -13.20 23.53
C LYS A 153 -15.67 -12.33 22.28
N GLY A 154 -16.72 -11.54 22.02
CA GLY A 154 -16.74 -10.51 20.98
C GLY A 154 -15.82 -9.32 21.29
N GLY A 155 -15.55 -8.48 20.28
CA GLY A 155 -14.67 -7.32 20.42
C GLY A 155 -13.18 -7.65 20.29
N SER A 156 -12.86 -8.73 19.60
CA SER A 156 -11.47 -9.14 19.34
C SER A 156 -10.92 -8.48 18.10
N SER A 157 -9.59 -8.31 18.05
CA SER A 157 -8.90 -7.71 16.91
C SER A 157 -7.77 -8.61 16.42
N PHE A 158 -7.51 -8.55 15.13
CA PHE A 158 -6.42 -9.29 14.51
C PHE A 158 -5.06 -8.77 15.00
N LEU A 159 -4.24 -9.68 15.54
CA LEU A 159 -2.88 -9.39 15.96
C LEU A 159 -1.87 -10.01 15.00
N ILE A 160 -1.28 -9.17 14.17
CA ILE A 160 -0.24 -9.55 13.19
C ILE A 160 0.90 -10.34 13.83
N THR A 161 1.34 -9.98 15.03
CA THR A 161 2.50 -10.61 15.69
C THR A 161 2.24 -12.06 16.10
N LYS A 162 1.00 -12.40 16.42
CA LYS A 162 0.61 -13.75 16.83
C LYS A 162 -0.14 -14.51 15.74
N VAL A 163 -0.55 -13.84 14.66
CA VAL A 163 -1.38 -14.38 13.57
C VAL A 163 -2.66 -15.01 14.14
N LYS A 164 -3.28 -14.32 15.09
CA LYS A 164 -4.47 -14.77 15.81
C LYS A 164 -5.40 -13.61 16.11
N VAL A 165 -6.69 -13.91 16.24
CA VAL A 165 -7.70 -12.96 16.71
C VAL A 165 -7.86 -13.07 18.22
N LEU A 166 -7.45 -12.03 18.95
CA LEU A 166 -7.49 -12.00 20.41
C LEU A 166 -8.18 -10.74 20.91
N CYS A 167 -8.91 -10.86 22.02
CA CYS A 167 -9.43 -9.72 22.76
C CYS A 167 -8.31 -9.04 23.57
N TYR A 168 -8.57 -7.82 24.05
CA TYR A 168 -7.62 -7.05 24.85
C TYR A 168 -7.15 -7.81 26.10
N GLU A 169 -8.06 -8.52 26.79
CA GLU A 169 -7.75 -9.30 27.98
C GLU A 169 -6.81 -10.48 27.68
N CYS A 170 -7.04 -11.22 26.60
CA CYS A 170 -6.19 -12.35 26.20
C CYS A 170 -4.87 -11.92 25.57
N ARG A 171 -4.82 -10.69 25.03
CA ARG A 171 -3.59 -10.09 24.51
C ARG A 171 -2.68 -9.63 25.64
N ALA A 172 -3.24 -9.08 26.72
CA ALA A 172 -2.49 -8.45 27.78
C ALA A 172 -1.41 -9.43 28.30
N PRO A 173 -0.15 -9.00 28.42
CA PRO A 173 0.84 -9.81 29.10
C PRO A 173 0.32 -10.13 30.50
N PRO A 174 0.56 -11.34 31.04
CA PRO A 174 0.17 -11.65 32.41
C PRO A 174 0.71 -10.53 33.28
N ARG A 175 -0.16 -9.85 34.05
CA ARG A 175 0.18 -8.67 34.86
C ARG A 175 1.49 -8.99 35.56
N THR A 176 2.59 -8.47 35.04
CA THR A 176 3.88 -8.62 35.67
C THR A 176 3.72 -7.83 36.94
N TRP A 177 3.59 -8.54 38.06
CA TRP A 177 3.62 -7.97 39.38
C TRP A 177 4.77 -6.98 39.38
N ILE A 178 4.46 -5.68 39.34
CA ILE A 178 5.43 -4.67 39.75
C ILE A 178 5.73 -5.11 41.17
N ARG A 179 6.99 -5.52 41.39
CA ARG A 179 7.47 -5.98 42.69
C ARG A 179 7.52 -4.75 43.59
N GLY A 180 6.34 -4.26 43.97
CA GLY A 180 6.14 -3.33 45.05
C GLY A 180 6.66 -4.03 46.30
N ALA A 181 7.56 -3.34 46.98
CA ALA A 181 8.09 -3.78 48.25
C ALA A 181 6.94 -4.16 49.21
N LYS A 182 7.16 -5.27 49.91
CA LYS A 182 6.45 -5.77 51.10
C LYS A 182 5.06 -6.39 50.90
N GLY A 183 4.96 -7.64 51.35
CA GLY A 183 3.69 -8.26 51.76
C GLY A 183 3.12 -9.28 50.78
N LYS A 184 3.58 -10.53 50.88
CA LYS A 184 2.91 -11.67 50.23
C LYS A 184 1.54 -11.87 50.89
N THR A 185 0.47 -11.62 50.15
CA THR A 185 -0.81 -12.31 50.37
C THR A 185 -1.28 -12.89 49.06
N LYS A 186 -1.33 -14.22 49.00
CA LYS A 186 -1.99 -14.94 47.91
C LYS A 186 -3.48 -14.67 48.05
N VAL A 187 -4.06 -13.87 47.17
CA VAL A 187 -5.51 -13.84 46.98
C VAL A 187 -5.84 -14.98 46.00
N PRO A 188 -6.58 -16.02 46.41
CA PRO A 188 -6.99 -17.06 45.48
C PRO A 188 -7.98 -16.48 44.45
N PRO A 189 -7.99 -16.99 43.21
CA PRO A 189 -8.97 -16.60 42.22
C PRO A 189 -10.35 -16.99 42.72
N LYS A 190 -11.27 -16.01 42.84
CA LYS A 190 -12.68 -16.30 43.05
C LYS A 190 -13.18 -17.10 41.84
N LEU A 191 -13.33 -18.41 42.04
CA LEU A 191 -14.18 -19.27 41.22
C LEU A 191 -15.60 -18.72 41.34
N ASN A 192 -16.02 -17.93 40.37
CA ASN A 192 -17.43 -17.63 40.21
C ASN A 192 -18.09 -18.90 39.66
N ALA A 193 -18.66 -19.67 40.58
CA ALA A 193 -19.67 -20.66 40.28
C ALA A 193 -20.82 -19.97 39.54
N ILE A 194 -21.01 -20.30 38.26
CA ILE A 194 -22.29 -20.06 37.58
C ILE A 194 -23.07 -21.37 37.69
N LYS A 195 -24.14 -21.30 38.48
CA LYS A 195 -25.16 -22.33 38.64
C LYS A 195 -25.90 -22.53 37.31
N ARG A 196 -26.18 -23.80 37.02
CA ARG A 196 -27.22 -24.41 36.17
C ARG A 196 -27.90 -23.53 35.12
#